data_AF-A0A401Q6T0-F1
#
_entry.id   AF-A0A401Q6T0-F1
#
_cell.length_a   1.000
_cell.length_b   1.000
_cell.length_c   1.000
_cell.angle_alpha   90.00
_cell.angle_beta   90.00
_cell.angle_gamma   90.00
#
_symmetry.space_group_name_H-M   'P 1'
#
loop_
_entity.id
_entity.type
_entity.pdbx_description
1 polymer ?
#
loop_
_entity_poly.entity_id
_entity_poly.type
_entity_poly.pdbx_seq_one_letter_code
_entity_poly.pdbx_strand_id
1 'polypeptide(L)'
;MSVVLICFPNAPKVSEEAILREEELNAYIEQKVTESFKQQLEDGEPNLFYVMQSLAMEEIPNLPPGGGLSSKRDFIIDIYKRLKDEYK
;
A
#
# COMPACT_ATOMS: atom_id res chain seq x y z
N MET A 1 -17.79 9.12 7.97
CA MET A 1 -18.00 9.47 6.54
C MET A 1 -19.11 8.58 6.02
N SER A 2 -20.06 9.12 5.24
CA SER A 2 -21.14 8.33 4.61
C SER A 2 -20.98 8.41 3.10
N VAL A 3 -21.13 7.28 2.41
CA VAL A 3 -21.06 7.19 0.95
C VAL A 3 -22.17 6.28 0.43
N VAL A 4 -22.79 6.66 -0.69
CA VAL A 4 -23.76 5.85 -1.43
C VAL A 4 -23.24 5.70 -2.85
N LEU A 5 -23.05 4.46 -3.30
CA LEU A 5 -22.54 4.13 -4.63
C LEU A 5 -23.62 3.35 -5.40
N ILE A 6 -24.12 3.92 -6.49
CA ILE A 6 -25.20 3.34 -7.33
C ILE A 6 -24.62 3.00 -8.70
N CYS A 7 -24.58 1.70 -9.04
CA CYS A 7 -24.08 1.23 -10.33
C CYS A 7 -25.23 0.93 -11.31
N PHE A 8 -25.19 1.55 -12.49
CA PHE A 8 -26.10 1.25 -13.60
C PHE A 8 -25.57 0.09 -14.48
N PRO A 9 -26.38 -0.48 -15.40
CA PRO A 9 -25.96 -1.63 -16.22
C PRO A 9 -24.62 -1.45 -16.96
N ASN A 10 -24.33 -0.22 -17.41
CA ASN A 10 -23.11 0.13 -18.15
C ASN A 10 -21.99 0.72 -17.27
N ALA A 11 -22.06 0.54 -15.94
CA ALA A 11 -20.94 0.87 -15.06
C ALA A 11 -19.69 0.04 -15.43
N PRO A 12 -18.47 0.56 -15.16
CA PRO A 12 -17.22 -0.17 -15.42
C PRO A 12 -17.28 -1.60 -14.88
N LYS A 13 -16.84 -2.56 -15.70
CA LYS A 13 -16.74 -3.96 -15.30
C LYS A 13 -15.36 -4.26 -14.74
N VAL A 14 -15.26 -5.34 -13.99
CA VAL A 14 -13.98 -5.88 -13.56
C VAL A 14 -13.14 -6.22 -14.80
N SER A 15 -11.87 -5.86 -14.76
CA SER A 15 -10.90 -6.13 -15.83
C SER A 15 -9.78 -6.97 -15.26
N GLU A 16 -9.44 -8.08 -15.94
CA GLU A 16 -8.31 -8.93 -15.57
C GLU A 16 -6.99 -8.15 -15.58
N GLU A 17 -6.83 -7.22 -16.52
CA GLU A 17 -5.66 -6.36 -16.60
C GLU A 17 -5.55 -5.44 -15.36
N ALA A 18 -6.69 -4.97 -14.84
CA ALA A 18 -6.70 -4.13 -13.63
C ALA A 18 -6.38 -4.95 -12.38
N ILE A 19 -6.80 -6.21 -12.32
CA ILE A 19 -6.43 -7.13 -11.23
C ILE A 19 -4.92 -7.38 -11.25
N LEU A 20 -4.35 -7.73 -12.41
CA LEU A 20 -2.92 -7.98 -12.54
C LEU A 20 -2.09 -6.74 -12.18
N ARG A 21 -2.48 -5.54 -12.64
CA ARG A 21 -1.79 -4.30 -12.26
C ARG A 21 -1.89 -3.99 -10.76
N GLU A 22 -3.01 -4.33 -10.12
CA GLU A 22 -3.18 -4.18 -8.67
C GLU A 22 -2.28 -5.14 -7.89
N GLU A 23 -2.14 -6.38 -8.34
CA GLU A 23 -1.22 -7.38 -7.75
C GLU A 23 0.24 -6.95 -7.90
N GLU A 24 0.66 -6.50 -9.08
CA GLU A 24 2.02 -5.99 -9.33
C GLU A 24 2.33 -4.79 -8.43
N LEU A 25 1.40 -3.84 -8.29
CA LEU A 25 1.57 -2.69 -7.41
C LEU A 25 1.65 -3.11 -5.94
N ASN A 26 0.83 -4.07 -5.51
CA ASN A 26 0.87 -4.57 -4.13
C ASN A 26 2.19 -5.27 -3.82
N ALA A 27 2.72 -6.08 -4.73
CA ALA A 27 4.03 -6.71 -4.59
C ALA A 27 5.15 -5.66 -4.49
N TYR A 28 5.10 -4.61 -5.32
CA TYR A 28 6.05 -3.51 -5.27
C TYR A 28 6.00 -2.74 -3.94
N ILE A 29 4.79 -2.41 -3.47
CA ILE A 29 4.60 -1.75 -2.17
C ILE A 29 5.11 -2.63 -1.03
N GLU A 30 4.85 -3.93 -1.07
CA GLU A 30 5.34 -4.87 -0.05
C GLU A 30 6.87 -4.89 0.02
N GLN A 31 7.53 -4.94 -1.14
CA GLN A 31 8.99 -4.83 -1.23
C GLN A 31 9.47 -3.53 -0.57
N LYS A 32 8.88 -2.39 -0.91
CA LYS A 32 9.28 -1.08 -0.37
C LYS A 32 9.03 -0.92 1.12
N VAL A 33 7.89 -1.39 1.62
CA VAL A 33 7.59 -1.44 3.05
C VAL A 33 8.64 -2.27 3.78
N THR A 34 8.99 -3.43 3.23
CA THR A 34 9.99 -4.34 3.83
C THR A 34 11.38 -3.73 3.83
N GLU A 35 11.79 -3.09 2.74
CA GLU A 35 13.07 -2.36 2.64
C GLU A 35 13.14 -1.26 3.71
N SER A 36 12.13 -0.38 3.77
CA SER A 36 12.07 0.72 4.73
C SER A 36 12.02 0.23 6.19
N PHE A 37 11.26 -0.84 6.46
CA PHE A 37 11.19 -1.46 7.79
C PHE A 37 12.54 -2.00 8.26
N LYS A 38 13.26 -2.73 7.39
CA LYS A 38 14.56 -3.31 7.73
C LYS A 38 15.63 -2.25 7.94
N GLN A 39 15.64 -1.20 7.13
CA GLN A 39 16.54 -0.06 7.35
C GLN A 39 16.33 0.55 8.74
N GLN A 40 15.07 0.74 9.15
CA GLN A 40 14.79 1.24 10.51
C GLN A 40 15.16 0.25 11.60
N LEU A 41 15.03 -1.05 11.35
CA LEU A 41 15.36 -2.09 12.32
C LEU A 41 16.86 -2.08 12.70
N GLU A 42 17.73 -1.68 11.76
CA GLU A 42 19.16 -1.49 12.02
C GLU A 42 19.43 -0.29 12.95
N ASP A 43 18.63 0.77 12.82
CA ASP A 43 18.77 2.02 13.58
C ASP A 43 17.97 2.04 14.90
N GLY A 44 17.01 1.13 15.10
CA GLY A 44 16.16 1.07 16.30
C GLY A 44 14.81 0.36 16.11
N GLU A 45 13.82 0.71 16.92
CA GLU A 45 12.47 0.15 16.77
C GLU A 45 11.78 0.78 15.53
N PRO A 46 11.35 -0.03 14.53
CA PRO A 46 10.69 0.48 13.35
C PRO A 46 9.36 1.17 13.68
N ASN A 47 9.05 2.26 12.98
CA ASN A 47 7.84 3.04 13.19
C ASN A 47 7.07 3.23 11.88
N LEU A 48 5.80 2.84 11.90
CA LEU A 48 4.88 2.93 10.76
C LEU A 48 4.82 4.35 10.15
N PHE A 49 4.90 5.42 10.96
CA PHE A 49 4.89 6.78 10.45
C PHE A 49 6.07 7.05 9.51
N TYR A 50 7.28 6.62 9.89
CA TYR A 50 8.46 6.80 9.07
C TYR A 50 8.44 5.91 7.82
N VAL A 51 7.88 4.69 7.91
CA VAL A 51 7.67 3.84 6.73
C VAL A 51 6.73 4.52 5.73
N MET A 52 5.59 5.05 6.19
CA MET A 52 4.65 5.80 5.35
C MET A 52 5.29 7.05 4.75
N GLN A 53 6.11 7.76 5.52
CA GLN A 53 6.82 8.96 5.04
C GLN A 53 7.85 8.60 3.97
N SER A 54 8.62 7.52 4.15
CA SER A 54 9.56 7.00 3.16
C SER A 54 8.87 6.70 1.83
N LEU A 55 7.77 5.93 1.89
CA LEU A 55 6.97 5.58 0.71
C LEU A 55 6.36 6.79 0.01
N ALA A 56 5.99 7.84 0.76
CA ALA A 56 5.43 9.07 0.19
C ALA A 56 6.49 9.96 -0.48
N MET A 57 7.76 9.83 -0.09
CA MET A 57 8.89 10.52 -0.73
C MET A 57 9.37 9.79 -2.00
N GLU A 58 9.07 8.50 -2.11
CA GLU A 58 9.31 7.72 -3.33
C GLU A 58 8.22 7.98 -4.38
N GLU A 59 8.61 8.12 -5.66
CA GLU A 59 7.68 8.20 -6.77
C GLU A 59 7.17 6.79 -7.13
N ILE A 60 6.19 6.29 -6.39
CA ILE A 60 5.56 4.99 -6.65
C ILE A 60 4.64 5.11 -7.89
N PRO A 61 4.94 4.41 -9.00
CA PRO A 61 4.13 4.50 -10.20
C PRO A 61 2.79 3.78 -10.02
N ASN A 62 1.82 4.09 -10.89
CA ASN A 62 0.55 3.37 -11.02
C ASN A 62 -0.33 3.34 -9.76
N LEU A 63 -0.10 4.24 -8.79
CA LEU A 63 -0.99 4.39 -7.64
C LEU A 63 -2.44 4.68 -8.08
N PRO A 64 -3.44 4.24 -7.29
CA PRO A 64 -4.84 4.47 -7.62
C PRO A 64 -5.12 5.97 -7.84
N PRO A 65 -5.76 6.34 -8.96
CA PRO A 65 -6.00 7.75 -9.27
C PRO A 65 -6.86 8.40 -8.19
N GLY A 66 -6.49 9.61 -7.78
CA GLY A 66 -7.14 10.37 -6.70
C GLY A 66 -6.80 9.89 -5.29
N GLY A 67 -6.86 8.58 -5.04
CA GLY A 67 -6.57 7.99 -3.72
C GLY A 67 -5.08 7.96 -3.35
N GLY A 68 -4.20 7.83 -4.35
CA GLY A 68 -2.75 7.80 -4.16
C GLY A 68 -2.30 6.75 -3.14
N LEU A 69 -1.20 7.03 -2.45
CA LEU A 69 -0.67 6.15 -1.40
C LEU A 69 -1.64 5.93 -0.24
N SER A 70 -2.45 6.95 0.09
CA SER A 70 -3.44 6.88 1.17
C SER A 70 -4.47 5.77 0.96
N SER A 71 -4.83 5.48 -0.29
CA SER A 71 -5.74 4.37 -0.62
C SER A 71 -5.15 2.98 -0.36
N LYS A 72 -3.82 2.87 -0.22
CA LYS A 72 -3.07 1.64 0.06
C LYS A 72 -2.66 1.52 1.54
N ARG A 73 -3.08 2.46 2.38
CA ARG A 73 -2.69 2.55 3.79
C ARG A 73 -2.95 1.25 4.55
N ASP A 74 -4.14 0.65 4.38
CA ASP A 74 -4.51 -0.54 5.14
C ASP A 74 -3.61 -1.73 4.76
N PHE A 75 -3.33 -1.90 3.47
CA PHE A 75 -2.38 -2.91 2.98
C PHE A 75 -0.96 -2.71 3.55
N ILE A 76 -0.47 -1.46 3.57
CA ILE A 76 0.85 -1.14 4.17
C ILE A 76 0.87 -1.45 5.67
N ILE A 77 -0.20 -1.12 6.40
CA ILE A 77 -0.33 -1.40 7.82
C ILE A 77 -0.27 -2.91 8.08
N ASP A 78 -0.94 -3.71 7.26
CA ASP A 78 -0.99 -5.16 7.43
C ASP A 78 0.38 -5.81 7.20
N ILE A 79 1.12 -5.37 6.17
CA ILE A 79 2.52 -5.78 5.96
C ILE A 79 3.39 -5.38 7.15
N TYR A 80 3.31 -4.12 7.59
CA TYR A 80 4.11 -3.64 8.71
C TYR A 80 3.84 -4.43 10.00
N LYS A 81 2.58 -4.73 10.31
CA LYS A 81 2.21 -5.56 11.47
C LYS A 81 2.80 -6.97 11.36
N ARG A 82 2.67 -7.59 10.19
CA ARG A 82 3.25 -8.92 9.93
C ARG A 82 4.76 -8.91 10.15
N LEU A 83 5.48 -7.94 9.58
CA LEU A 83 6.92 -7.79 9.80
C LEU A 83 7.23 -7.55 11.29
N LYS A 84 6.49 -6.68 11.98
CA LYS A 84 6.70 -6.43 13.42
C LYS A 84 6.50 -7.69 14.27
N ASP A 85 5.60 -8.58 13.89
CA ASP A 85 5.40 -9.86 14.59
C ASP A 85 6.45 -10.91 14.22
N GLU A 86 7.00 -10.89 12.99
CA GLU A 86 8.11 -11.76 12.56
C GLU A 86 9.45 -11.41 13.24
N TYR A 87 9.70 -10.12 13.49
CA TYR A 87 10.95 -9.60 14.09
C TYR A 87 10.85 -9.30 15.60
N LYS A 88 9.83 -9.87 16.27
CA LYS A 88 9.60 -9.74 17.72
C LYS A 88 10.51 -10.63 18.56
#